data_AF-A0A9N9TNM2-F1
#
_entry.id   AF-A0A9N9TNM2-F1
#
_cell.length_a   1.000
_cell.length_b   1.000
_cell.length_c   1.000
_cell.angle_alpha   90.00
_cell.angle_beta   90.00
_cell.angle_gamma   90.00
#
_symmetry.space_group_name_H-M   'P 1'
#
loop_
_entity.id
_entity.type
_entity.pdbx_description
1 polymer ?
#
loop_
_entity_poly.entity_id
_entity_poly.type
_entity_poly.pdbx_seq_one_letter_code
_entity_poly.pdbx_strand_id
1 'polypeptide(L)'
;MSKAAKNIRIHDVNPFFQRIREFLLGRKHTLALRFQDTIAARTQPAPALPDGPAHKLAANYYFTRDARREVGPPEIVAPKPKEIGAGDKTESLKRITPGNVYHWD
;
A
#
# COMPACT_ATOMS: atom_id res chain seq x y z
N MET A 1 -19.41 11.38 21.64
CA MET A 1 -19.09 12.10 22.90
C MET A 1 -17.72 12.74 22.76
N SER A 2 -17.65 14.06 22.65
CA SER A 2 -16.40 14.80 22.52
C SER A 2 -15.65 14.77 23.86
N LYS A 3 -14.48 14.12 23.93
CA LYS A 3 -13.61 14.20 25.11
C LYS A 3 -13.00 15.61 25.13
N ALA A 4 -13.31 16.38 26.17
CA ALA A 4 -12.68 17.67 26.42
C ALA A 4 -11.15 17.53 26.35
N ALA A 5 -10.49 18.49 25.69
CA ALA A 5 -9.03 18.52 25.58
C ALA A 5 -8.42 18.59 26.99
N LYS A 6 -7.92 17.45 27.46
CA LYS A 6 -7.19 17.37 28.73
C LYS A 6 -5.95 18.24 28.59
N ASN A 7 -5.68 19.09 29.57
CA ASN A 7 -4.46 19.90 29.58
C ASN A 7 -3.27 18.96 29.89
N ILE A 8 -2.60 18.48 28.84
CA ILE A 8 -1.56 17.45 28.93
C ILE A 8 -0.23 18.12 29.28
N ARG A 9 0.28 17.83 30.49
CA ARG A 9 1.61 18.29 30.91
C ARG A 9 2.66 17.32 30.35
N ILE A 10 3.29 17.71 29.26
CA ILE A 10 4.41 16.96 28.67
C ILE A 10 5.70 17.31 29.42
N HIS A 11 6.45 16.29 29.86
CA HIS A 11 7.76 16.50 30.45
C HIS A 11 8.79 16.79 29.36
N ASP A 12 9.28 18.02 29.32
CA ASP A 12 10.43 18.47 28.53
C ASP A 12 11.51 19.03 29.47
N VAL A 13 12.63 19.48 28.90
CA VAL A 13 13.73 20.13 29.64
C VAL A 13 13.28 21.45 30.28
N ASN A 14 14.09 21.99 31.20
CA ASN A 14 13.83 23.29 31.84
C ASN A 14 13.58 24.38 30.76
N PRO A 15 12.57 25.26 30.93
CA PRO A 15 12.27 26.34 29.99
C PRO A 15 13.46 27.18 29.52
N PHE A 16 14.50 27.34 30.34
CA PHE A 16 15.75 28.00 29.93
C PHE A 16 16.46 27.25 28.78
N PHE A 17 16.62 25.94 28.91
CA PHE A 17 17.22 25.10 27.88
C PHE A 17 16.32 24.96 26.64
N GLN A 18 14.99 25.04 26.80
CA GLN A 18 14.08 25.09 25.66
C GLN A 18 14.37 26.30 24.78
N ARG A 19 14.56 27.49 25.38
CA ARG A 19 14.89 28.73 24.65
C ARG A 19 16.24 28.67 23.95
N ILE A 20 17.27 28.12 24.62
CA ILE A 20 18.59 27.92 23.98
C ILE A 20 18.45 26.99 22.77
N ARG A 21 17.73 25.87 22.92
CA ARG A 21 17.53 24.90 21.85
C ARG A 21 16.77 25.50 20.67
N GLU A 22 15.71 26.26 20.92
CA GLU A 22 14.95 26.95 19.87
C GLU A 22 15.76 28.01 19.15
N PHE A 23 16.58 28.76 19.89
CA PHE A 23 17.49 29.76 19.32
C PHE A 23 18.53 29.11 18.40
N LEU A 24 19.21 28.05 18.85
CA LEU A 24 20.23 27.35 18.04
C LEU A 24 19.63 26.61 16.84
N LEU A 25 18.37 26.16 16.93
CA LEU A 25 17.68 25.49 15.82
C LEU A 25 17.08 26.46 14.80
N GLY A 26 16.90 27.74 15.15
CA GLY A 26 16.20 28.73 14.32
C GLY A 26 14.70 28.42 14.11
N ARG A 27 14.14 27.51 14.92
CA ARG A 27 12.73 27.08 14.84
C ARG A 27 12.26 26.53 16.18
N LYS A 28 10.94 26.43 16.34
CA LYS A 28 10.35 25.71 17.48
C LYS A 28 10.75 24.24 17.43
N HIS A 29 11.19 23.72 18.57
CA HIS A 29 11.59 22.33 18.67
C HIS A 29 10.37 21.41 18.65
N THR A 30 10.42 20.38 17.82
CA THR A 30 9.41 19.34 17.72
C THR A 30 9.85 18.12 18.52
N LEU A 31 9.17 17.81 19.62
CA LEU A 31 9.50 16.66 20.47
C LEU A 31 9.26 15.35 19.72
N ALA A 32 10.32 14.55 19.55
CA ALA A 32 10.25 13.23 18.91
C ALA A 32 9.83 12.11 19.88
N LEU A 33 9.89 12.36 21.19
CA LEU A 33 9.49 11.40 22.21
C LEU A 33 7.97 11.26 22.24
N ARG A 34 7.53 10.02 22.48
CA ARG A 34 6.12 9.67 22.61
C ARG A 34 5.73 9.65 24.07
N PHE A 35 4.74 10.45 24.44
CA PHE A 35 4.23 10.51 25.81
C PHE A 35 2.92 9.73 25.90
N GLN A 36 2.62 9.21 27.10
CA GLN A 36 1.45 8.36 27.33
C GLN A 36 0.13 9.01 26.88
N ASP A 37 0.00 10.32 27.08
CA ASP A 37 -1.22 11.05 26.72
C ASP A 37 -1.33 11.39 25.23
N THR A 38 -0.24 11.29 24.47
CA THR A 38 -0.20 11.56 23.02
C THR A 38 -0.30 10.29 22.18
N ILE A 39 -0.31 9.12 22.80
CA ILE A 39 -0.43 7.82 22.13
C ILE A 39 -1.74 7.14 22.53
N ALA A 40 -2.21 6.22 21.68
CA ALA A 40 -3.31 5.36 22.05
C ALA A 40 -2.94 4.51 23.28
N ALA A 41 -3.94 4.18 24.10
CA ALA A 41 -3.75 3.30 25.26
C ALA A 41 -3.16 1.95 24.84
N ARG A 42 -2.43 1.28 25.74
CA ARG A 42 -1.92 -0.07 25.46
C ARG A 42 -3.04 -1.11 25.40
N THR A 43 -4.06 -0.92 26.24
CA THR A 43 -5.26 -1.76 26.27
C THR A 43 -6.32 -1.13 25.39
N GLN A 44 -6.80 -1.87 24.40
CA GLN A 44 -7.88 -1.47 23.50
C GLN A 44 -9.13 -2.28 23.80
N PRO A 45 -10.34 -1.72 23.63
CA PRO A 45 -11.57 -2.50 23.70
C PRO A 45 -11.61 -3.54 22.57
N ALA A 46 -12.37 -4.62 22.76
CA ALA A 46 -12.57 -5.61 21.71
C ALA A 46 -13.22 -4.95 20.48
N PRO A 47 -12.62 -5.05 19.28
CA PRO A 47 -13.19 -4.46 18.07
C PRO A 47 -14.35 -5.33 17.54
N ALA A 48 -15.36 -4.68 16.96
CA ALA A 48 -16.36 -5.33 16.13
C ALA A 48 -16.01 -5.06 14.66
N LEU A 49 -15.36 -6.02 14.00
CA LEU A 49 -14.94 -5.89 12.60
C LEU A 49 -16.11 -6.18 11.66
N PRO A 50 -16.24 -5.46 10.54
CA PRO A 50 -17.23 -5.80 9.52
C PRO A 50 -16.84 -7.10 8.82
N ASP A 51 -17.87 -7.82 8.39
CA ASP A 51 -17.72 -9.06 7.66
C ASP A 51 -17.19 -8.86 6.23
N GLY A 52 -16.54 -9.89 5.69
CA GLY A 52 -16.07 -9.90 4.31
C GLY A 52 -17.20 -10.07 3.28
N PRO A 53 -16.94 -9.84 1.99
CA PRO A 53 -17.95 -9.89 0.92
C PRO A 53 -18.57 -11.28 0.71
N ALA A 54 -17.91 -12.33 1.20
CA ALA A 54 -18.38 -13.72 1.14
C ALA A 54 -19.11 -14.17 2.41
N HIS A 55 -19.44 -13.30 3.36
CA HIS A 55 -20.37 -13.61 4.46
C HIS A 55 -21.82 -13.42 4.00
N LYS A 56 -22.27 -14.29 3.10
CA LYS A 56 -23.64 -14.30 2.57
C LYS A 56 -24.30 -15.63 2.91
N LEU A 57 -25.56 -15.59 3.34
CA LEU A 57 -26.34 -16.77 3.74
C LEU A 57 -26.81 -17.63 2.55
N ALA A 58 -26.98 -17.03 1.38
CA ALA A 58 -27.45 -17.68 0.16
C ALA A 58 -26.67 -17.20 -1.07
N ALA A 59 -26.73 -17.97 -2.15
CA ALA A 59 -26.08 -17.66 -3.44
C ALA A 59 -24.57 -17.36 -3.29
N ASN A 60 -23.87 -18.18 -2.51
CA ASN A 60 -22.47 -17.97 -2.14
C ASN A 60 -21.66 -19.27 -2.18
N TYR A 61 -21.89 -20.07 -3.22
CA TYR A 61 -21.15 -21.31 -3.41
C TYR A 61 -19.68 -21.02 -3.69
N TYR A 62 -18.78 -21.78 -3.06
CA TYR A 62 -17.34 -21.54 -3.19
C TYR A 62 -16.85 -21.70 -4.64
N PHE A 63 -17.44 -22.63 -5.41
CA PHE A 63 -17.01 -22.92 -6.78
C PHE A 63 -17.15 -21.73 -7.74
N THR A 64 -18.08 -20.80 -7.50
CA THR A 64 -18.28 -19.62 -8.37
C THR A 64 -17.29 -18.49 -8.11
N ARG A 65 -16.44 -18.60 -7.08
CA ARG A 65 -15.47 -17.58 -6.67
C ARG A 65 -14.06 -18.14 -6.43
N ASP A 66 -13.83 -19.38 -6.83
CA ASP A 66 -12.55 -20.07 -6.61
C ASP A 66 -11.55 -19.73 -7.73
N ALA A 67 -10.97 -18.53 -7.66
CA ALA A 67 -9.97 -18.07 -8.64
C ALA A 67 -8.75 -19.00 -8.74
N ARG A 68 -8.47 -19.82 -7.71
CA ARG A 68 -7.39 -20.81 -7.76
C ARG A 68 -7.60 -21.88 -8.83
N ARG A 69 -8.86 -22.18 -9.16
CA ARG A 69 -9.24 -23.17 -10.19
C ARG A 69 -9.50 -22.55 -11.56
N GLU A 70 -9.57 -21.22 -11.63
CA GLU A 70 -9.68 -20.49 -12.90
C GLU A 70 -8.32 -20.38 -13.62
N VAL A 71 -7.22 -20.56 -12.89
CA VAL A 71 -5.87 -20.55 -13.47
C VAL A 71 -5.67 -21.80 -14.33
N GLY A 72 -5.60 -21.60 -15.64
CA GLY A 72 -5.23 -22.61 -16.61
C GLY A 72 -3.73 -22.60 -16.94
N PRO A 73 -3.24 -23.62 -17.67
CA PRO A 73 -1.91 -23.59 -18.27
C PRO A 73 -1.73 -22.38 -19.21
N PRO A 74 -0.50 -21.87 -19.38
CA PRO A 74 -0.25 -20.75 -20.28
C PRO A 74 -0.53 -21.14 -21.75
N GLU A 75 -0.97 -20.17 -22.54
CA GLU A 75 -1.15 -20.33 -23.97
C GLU A 75 0.20 -20.38 -24.69
N ILE A 76 0.40 -21.40 -25.53
CA ILE A 76 1.65 -21.59 -26.30
C ILE A 76 1.51 -20.90 -27.65
N VAL A 77 2.09 -19.70 -27.78
CA VAL A 77 2.02 -18.88 -29.02
C VAL A 77 3.00 -19.37 -30.11
N ALA A 78 4.09 -20.03 -29.73
CA ALA A 78 5.10 -20.54 -30.67
C ALA A 78 5.58 -21.95 -30.25
N PRO A 79 4.86 -23.03 -30.62
CA PRO A 79 5.18 -24.40 -30.19
C PRO A 79 6.42 -24.98 -30.89
N LYS A 80 6.81 -24.43 -32.06
CA LYS A 80 8.03 -24.81 -32.77
C LYS A 80 9.14 -23.80 -32.49
N PRO A 81 10.39 -24.24 -32.25
CA PRO A 81 11.53 -23.33 -32.24
C PRO A 81 11.59 -22.58 -33.57
N LYS A 82 11.97 -21.30 -33.53
CA LYS A 82 12.11 -20.48 -34.75
C LYS A 82 13.16 -21.10 -35.66
N GLU A 83 12.72 -21.75 -36.72
CA GLU A 83 13.58 -22.19 -37.82
C GLU A 83 13.76 -21.03 -38.80
N ILE A 84 15.00 -20.81 -39.23
CA ILE A 84 15.31 -19.81 -40.25
C ILE A 84 14.93 -20.45 -41.60
N GLY A 85 13.85 -19.96 -42.23
CA GLY A 85 13.46 -20.39 -43.57
C GLY A 85 14.49 -20.02 -44.63
N ALA A 86 14.57 -20.82 -45.69
CA ALA A 86 15.50 -20.57 -46.80
C ALA A 86 15.13 -19.28 -47.55
N GLY A 87 15.99 -18.26 -47.44
CA GLY A 87 16.37 -17.31 -48.50
C GLY A 87 15.34 -16.43 -49.21
N ASP A 88 14.04 -16.54 -48.96
CA ASP A 88 13.04 -15.70 -49.65
C ASP A 88 12.82 -14.34 -48.98
N LYS A 89 12.55 -13.33 -49.83
CA LYS A 89 12.38 -11.92 -49.42
C LYS A 89 11.25 -11.80 -48.39
N THR A 90 11.61 -11.40 -47.18
CA THR A 90 10.69 -11.20 -46.07
C THR A 90 9.88 -9.92 -46.26
N GLU A 91 8.55 -10.02 -46.19
CA GLU A 91 7.66 -8.87 -46.12
C GLU A 91 7.94 -8.08 -44.83
N SER A 92 7.92 -6.75 -44.91
CA SER A 92 8.14 -5.86 -43.77
C SER A 92 6.97 -5.94 -42.78
N LEU A 93 7.12 -6.70 -41.69
CA LEU A 93 6.12 -6.79 -40.63
C LEU A 93 6.08 -5.48 -39.80
N LYS A 94 4.87 -5.02 -39.47
CA LYS A 94 4.67 -3.88 -38.55
C LYS A 94 5.20 -4.25 -37.17
N ARG A 95 6.11 -3.44 -36.61
CA ARG A 95 6.62 -3.61 -35.25
C ARG A 95 5.48 -3.42 -34.25
N ILE A 96 5.22 -4.43 -33.41
CA ILE A 96 4.25 -4.39 -32.31
C ILE A 96 5.01 -4.09 -31.02
N THR A 97 4.54 -3.13 -30.22
CA THR A 97 5.04 -2.86 -28.87
C THR A 97 4.12 -3.51 -27.83
N PRO A 98 4.64 -4.04 -26.70
CA PRO A 98 3.83 -4.68 -25.66
C PRO A 98 2.80 -3.77 -24.95
N GLY A 99 2.86 -2.46 -25.19
CA GLY A 99 1.97 -1.47 -24.60
C GLY A 99 2.28 -0.06 -25.10
N ASN A 100 1.54 0.92 -24.58
CA ASN A 100 1.76 2.34 -24.84
C ASN A 100 2.90 2.89 -23.98
N VAL A 101 3.63 3.87 -24.50
CA VAL A 101 4.63 4.63 -23.73
C VAL A 101 3.92 5.76 -23.02
N TYR A 102 4.02 5.80 -21.69
CA TYR A 102 3.48 6.87 -20.86
C TYR A 102 4.61 7.76 -20.34
N HIS A 103 4.46 9.07 -20.56
CA HIS A 103 5.26 10.08 -19.87
C HIS A 103 4.53 10.45 -18.58
N TRP A 104 5.25 10.45 -17.46
CA TRP A 104 4.70 10.62 -16.11
C TRP A 104 4.63 12.09 -15.67
N ASP A 105 5.02 13.01 -16.55
CA ASP A 105 5.00 14.47 -16.40
C ASP A 105 3.78 15.10 -17.09
#